data_AF-A0A1X2G3U2-F1
#
_entry.id   AF-A0A1X2G3U2-F1
#
_cell.length_a   1.000
_cell.length_b   1.000
_cell.length_c   1.000
_cell.angle_alpha   90.00
_cell.angle_beta   90.00
_cell.angle_gamma   90.00
#
_symmetry.space_group_name_H-M   'P 1'
#
loop_
_entity.id
_entity.type
_entity.pdbx_description
1 polymer ?
#
loop_
_entity_poly.entity_id
_entity_poly.type
_entity_poly.pdbx_seq_one_letter_code
_entity_poly.pdbx_strand_id
1 'polypeptide(L)'
;MDGGREWKDNEGWVLEKNRFFRLFPRQDRMVEQYTSGNHDIGISTGIQRSVYERFRRSFGPLSAIHPLAHNHSLVVLDTVALTSADELIRLEALQVLAQWHPQSAASLTPDSAAQQTMLVSHVPLYRPDQTSCGPLRTQSRPSIYQRYGYQYQNLLEAPLTTKLLEFVQPDLVFSGDDHDFCQVTHDYRGTGAKQRQATEYTVPTFSMAQGVRRPGYMLVQAMPDQLAPQLCWLPDQLRIYMVYGWAALATLLCLLGSRFWAGHDRTNRAVRLDRLKRDDDDADDVLPTANPASSSAQPIPKQPHMALFLSTARDLQQVAIVAVPFYIFCILCL
;
A
#
# COMPACT_ATOMS: atom_id res chain seq x y z
N MET A 1 2.49 -11.79 -2.11
CA MET A 1 1.40 -12.38 -1.30
C MET A 1 2.05 -12.81 0.00
N ASP A 2 1.62 -12.28 1.14
CA ASP A 2 2.10 -12.83 2.40
C ASP A 2 1.44 -14.21 2.56
N GLY A 3 2.23 -15.30 2.56
CA GLY A 3 1.68 -16.66 2.64
C GLY A 3 1.95 -17.58 1.43
N GLY A 4 2.69 -17.14 0.40
CA GLY A 4 2.86 -17.91 -0.85
C GLY A 4 3.44 -19.31 -0.67
N ARG A 5 4.37 -19.46 0.30
CA ARG A 5 4.99 -20.74 0.67
C ARG A 5 4.10 -21.60 1.58
N GLU A 6 3.12 -21.01 2.27
CA GLU A 6 2.25 -21.65 3.25
C GLU A 6 1.09 -22.42 2.61
N TRP A 7 0.67 -22.04 1.41
CA TRP A 7 -0.42 -22.71 0.70
C TRP A 7 0.01 -24.11 0.24
N LYS A 8 -0.43 -25.13 0.98
CA LYS A 8 -0.20 -26.55 0.68
C LYS A 8 -1.17 -27.08 -0.36
N ASP A 9 -2.37 -26.53 -0.40
CA ASP A 9 -3.41 -26.83 -1.38
C ASP A 9 -3.36 -25.85 -2.56
N ASN A 10 -3.85 -26.31 -3.72
CA ASN A 10 -3.89 -25.47 -4.91
C ASN A 10 -4.97 -24.39 -4.84
N GLU A 11 -6.00 -24.57 -4.00
CA GLU A 11 -7.14 -23.65 -3.93
C GLU A 11 -6.74 -22.28 -3.37
N GLY A 12 -6.14 -22.26 -2.17
CA GLY A 12 -5.68 -21.00 -1.56
C GLY A 12 -4.67 -20.25 -2.42
N TRP A 13 -3.72 -20.97 -3.02
CA TRP A 13 -2.76 -20.38 -3.98
C TRP A 13 -3.47 -19.74 -5.18
N VAL A 14 -4.41 -20.45 -5.82
CA VAL A 14 -5.11 -19.95 -7.00
C VAL A 14 -5.95 -18.72 -6.66
N LEU A 15 -6.61 -18.72 -5.50
CA LEU A 15 -7.41 -17.58 -5.03
C LEU A 15 -6.55 -16.32 -4.86
N GLU A 16 -5.44 -16.40 -4.13
CA GLU A 16 -4.57 -15.25 -3.88
C GLU A 16 -3.82 -14.80 -5.14
N LYS A 17 -3.37 -15.74 -5.99
CA LYS A 17 -2.77 -15.42 -7.30
C LYS A 17 -3.77 -14.68 -8.19
N ASN A 18 -5.01 -15.14 -8.27
CA ASN A 18 -6.04 -14.48 -9.07
C ASN A 18 -6.43 -13.11 -8.48
N ARG A 19 -6.42 -12.97 -7.15
CA ARG A 19 -6.56 -11.66 -6.51
C ARG A 19 -5.41 -10.72 -6.88
N PHE A 20 -4.16 -11.20 -6.87
CA PHE A 20 -3.00 -10.40 -7.29
C PHE A 20 -3.17 -9.86 -8.72
N PHE A 21 -3.45 -10.73 -9.70
CA PHE A 21 -3.61 -10.29 -11.10
C PHE A 21 -4.89 -9.47 -11.36
N ARG A 22 -5.87 -9.48 -10.45
CA ARG A 22 -7.00 -8.53 -10.50
C ARG A 22 -6.62 -7.13 -10.02
N LEU A 23 -5.74 -7.04 -9.03
CA LEU A 23 -5.26 -5.76 -8.48
C LEU A 23 -4.17 -5.15 -9.35
N PHE A 24 -3.32 -6.00 -9.94
CA PHE A 24 -2.23 -5.64 -10.83
C PHE A 24 -2.45 -6.35 -12.18
N PRO A 25 -3.42 -5.87 -12.99
CA PRO A 25 -3.71 -6.47 -14.28
C PRO A 25 -2.52 -6.24 -15.22
N ARG A 26 -2.11 -7.33 -15.89
CA ARG A 26 -1.03 -7.30 -16.88
C ARG A 26 -1.30 -6.27 -17.95
N GLN A 27 -0.29 -5.48 -18.30
CA GLN A 27 -0.41 -4.43 -19.31
C GLN A 27 0.36 -4.82 -20.58
N ASP A 28 -0.32 -4.91 -21.72
CA ASP A 28 0.29 -5.33 -23.00
C ASP A 28 1.46 -4.43 -23.45
N ARG A 29 1.50 -3.17 -22.97
CA ARG A 29 2.51 -2.16 -23.32
C ARG A 29 3.62 -2.01 -22.28
N MET A 30 3.60 -2.78 -21.19
CA MET A 30 4.64 -2.73 -20.16
C MET A 30 5.25 -4.11 -19.94
N VAL A 31 6.58 -4.15 -19.87
CA VAL A 31 7.30 -5.36 -19.47
C VAL A 31 7.24 -5.47 -17.97
N GLU A 32 6.61 -6.53 -17.49
CA GLU A 32 6.52 -6.86 -16.06
C GLU A 32 7.57 -7.93 -15.75
N GLN A 33 8.48 -7.62 -14.82
CA GLN A 33 9.47 -8.57 -14.32
C GLN A 33 9.23 -8.78 -12.83
N TYR A 34 9.09 -10.04 -12.42
CA TYR A 34 8.94 -10.43 -11.03
C TYR A 34 10.21 -11.14 -10.55
N THR A 35 10.48 -11.06 -9.25
CA THR A 35 11.42 -11.95 -8.55
C THR A 35 10.70 -12.52 -7.33
N SER A 36 11.24 -13.56 -6.71
CA SER A 36 10.60 -14.18 -5.55
C SER A 36 11.05 -13.55 -4.25
N GLY A 37 10.12 -13.44 -3.30
CA GLY A 37 10.41 -13.17 -1.91
C GLY A 37 10.47 -14.41 -1.04
N ASN A 38 11.01 -14.25 0.18
CA ASN A 38 10.99 -15.31 1.19
C ASN A 38 9.54 -15.71 1.58
N HIS A 39 8.57 -14.80 1.50
CA HIS A 39 7.14 -15.11 1.68
C HIS A 39 6.49 -15.86 0.51
N ASP A 40 7.13 -15.85 -0.66
CA ASP A 40 6.61 -16.53 -1.84
C ASP A 40 7.10 -17.98 -1.93
N ILE A 41 8.40 -18.20 -1.70
CA ILE A 41 9.03 -19.52 -1.91
C ILE A 41 9.73 -20.09 -0.68
N GLY A 42 9.84 -19.35 0.41
CA GLY A 42 10.71 -19.68 1.55
C GLY A 42 12.11 -19.11 1.40
N ILE A 43 13.02 -19.48 2.30
CA ILE A 43 14.44 -19.08 2.20
C ILE A 43 15.37 -20.21 2.65
N SER A 44 16.57 -20.25 2.07
CA SER A 44 17.60 -21.24 2.32
C SER A 44 17.03 -22.67 2.28
N THR A 45 17.19 -23.45 3.35
CA THR A 45 16.74 -24.84 3.46
C THR A 45 15.23 -25.01 3.52
N GLY A 46 14.45 -23.95 3.72
CA GLY A 46 12.99 -24.04 3.71
C GLY A 46 12.34 -23.84 2.35
N ILE A 47 13.12 -23.58 1.30
CA ILE A 47 12.59 -23.50 -0.06
C ILE A 47 12.21 -24.91 -0.53
N GLN A 48 10.93 -25.10 -0.84
CA GLN A 48 10.43 -26.35 -1.42
C GLN A 48 10.36 -26.21 -2.95
N ARG A 49 10.94 -27.16 -3.68
CA ARG A 49 10.99 -27.12 -5.15
C ARG A 49 9.60 -26.99 -5.79
N SER A 50 8.59 -27.69 -5.28
CA SER A 50 7.22 -27.61 -5.78
C SER A 50 6.62 -26.21 -5.62
N VAL A 51 6.92 -25.51 -4.52
CA VAL A 51 6.48 -24.14 -4.26
C VAL A 51 7.19 -23.16 -5.20
N TYR A 52 8.52 -23.30 -5.33
CA TYR A 52 9.32 -22.51 -6.27
C TYR A 52 8.79 -22.65 -7.71
N GLU A 53 8.60 -23.88 -8.18
CA GLU A 53 8.09 -24.14 -9.53
C GLU A 53 6.68 -23.59 -9.73
N ARG A 54 5.80 -23.72 -8.73
CA ARG A 54 4.43 -23.16 -8.78
C ARG A 54 4.44 -21.64 -8.89
N PHE A 55 5.31 -20.97 -8.13
CA PHE A 55 5.50 -19.53 -8.19
C PHE A 55 6.02 -19.11 -9.57
N ARG A 56 7.13 -19.71 -10.01
CA ARG A 56 7.74 -19.47 -11.33
C ARG A 56 6.77 -19.70 -12.49
N ARG A 57 5.95 -20.75 -12.46
CA ARG A 57 4.92 -20.99 -13.50
C ARG A 57 3.87 -19.89 -13.57
N SER A 58 3.60 -19.19 -12.48
CA SER A 58 2.57 -18.15 -12.41
C SER A 58 3.11 -16.77 -12.76
N PHE A 59 4.35 -16.48 -12.37
CA PHE A 59 4.99 -15.16 -12.49
C PHE A 59 6.03 -15.07 -13.62
N GLY A 60 6.39 -16.20 -14.25
CA GLY A 60 7.40 -16.27 -15.30
C GLY A 60 8.81 -16.49 -14.73
N PRO A 61 9.84 -16.28 -15.56
CA PRO A 61 11.23 -16.26 -15.10
C PRO A 61 11.41 -15.24 -13.98
N LEU A 62 12.10 -15.65 -12.92
CA LEU A 62 12.36 -14.90 -11.69
C LEU A 62 13.72 -14.20 -11.72
N SER A 63 14.58 -14.57 -12.68
CA SER A 63 15.80 -13.87 -13.03
C SER A 63 15.83 -13.52 -14.51
N ALA A 64 16.31 -12.32 -14.85
CA ALA A 64 16.39 -11.85 -16.24
C ALA A 64 17.36 -10.67 -16.38
N ILE A 65 17.82 -10.44 -17.61
CA ILE A 65 18.56 -9.24 -18.00
C ILE A 65 17.69 -8.45 -18.97
N HIS A 66 17.46 -7.17 -18.65
CA HIS A 66 16.67 -6.25 -19.46
C HIS A 66 17.56 -5.10 -19.92
N PRO A 67 17.76 -4.91 -21.24
CA PRO A 67 18.37 -3.70 -21.75
C PRO A 67 17.44 -2.52 -21.53
N LEU A 68 17.99 -1.40 -21.08
CA LEU A 68 17.28 -0.14 -20.86
C LEU A 68 17.72 0.91 -21.90
N ALA A 69 17.03 2.06 -21.91
CA ALA A 69 17.42 3.19 -22.73
C ALA A 69 18.88 3.63 -22.43
N HIS A 70 19.52 4.27 -23.41
CA HIS A 70 20.91 4.75 -23.30
C HIS A 70 21.92 3.66 -22.93
N ASN A 71 21.66 2.44 -23.39
CA ASN A 71 22.47 1.25 -23.14
C ASN A 71 22.54 0.85 -21.66
N HIS A 72 21.78 1.45 -20.74
CA HIS A 72 21.74 0.96 -19.35
C HIS A 72 21.24 -0.48 -19.27
N SER A 73 21.52 -1.15 -18.15
CA SER A 73 21.10 -2.55 -17.94
C SER A 73 20.37 -2.72 -16.62
N LEU A 74 19.29 -3.50 -16.63
CA LEU A 74 18.61 -4.00 -15.45
C LEU A 74 18.86 -5.50 -15.34
N VAL A 75 19.49 -5.92 -14.25
CA VAL A 75 19.75 -7.31 -13.91
C VAL A 75 18.85 -7.67 -12.73
N VAL A 76 17.86 -8.53 -12.97
CA VAL A 76 16.99 -9.07 -11.92
C VAL A 76 17.47 -10.46 -11.57
N LEU A 77 17.76 -10.69 -10.29
CA LEU A 77 18.17 -12.00 -9.78
C LEU A 77 17.21 -12.45 -8.68
N ASP A 78 16.85 -13.73 -8.74
CA ASP A 78 16.20 -14.42 -7.64
C ASP A 78 17.23 -14.73 -6.55
N THR A 79 17.56 -13.71 -5.76
CA THR A 79 18.55 -13.83 -4.68
C THR A 79 18.09 -14.73 -3.55
N VAL A 80 16.78 -14.92 -3.38
CA VAL A 80 16.21 -15.87 -2.43
C VAL A 80 16.49 -17.29 -2.90
N ALA A 81 16.24 -17.61 -4.17
CA ALA A 81 16.59 -18.89 -4.76
C ALA A 81 18.09 -19.18 -4.64
N LEU A 82 18.96 -18.17 -4.83
CA LEU A 82 20.42 -18.29 -4.65
C LEU A 82 20.86 -18.72 -3.24
N THR A 83 20.02 -18.53 -2.21
CA THR A 83 20.30 -19.05 -0.85
C THR A 83 20.03 -20.55 -0.69
N SER A 84 19.36 -21.19 -1.65
CA SER A 84 18.98 -22.61 -1.57
C SER A 84 20.17 -23.54 -1.68
N ALA A 85 20.17 -24.62 -0.91
CA ALA A 85 21.10 -25.73 -1.12
C ALA A 85 20.80 -26.52 -2.41
N ASP A 86 19.56 -26.46 -2.91
CA ASP A 86 19.12 -27.17 -4.11
C ASP A 86 19.58 -26.43 -5.37
N GLU A 87 20.46 -27.07 -6.14
CA GLU A 87 21.00 -26.51 -7.39
C GLU A 87 19.91 -26.24 -8.44
N LEU A 88 18.86 -27.07 -8.49
CA LEU A 88 17.79 -26.88 -9.47
C LEU A 88 16.94 -25.64 -9.19
N ILE A 89 16.86 -25.20 -7.92
CA ILE A 89 16.24 -23.92 -7.55
C ILE A 89 17.15 -22.75 -7.94
N ARG A 90 18.46 -22.89 -7.79
CA ARG A 90 19.46 -21.84 -8.12
C ARG A 90 19.69 -21.68 -9.63
N LEU A 91 19.38 -22.70 -10.42
CA LEU A 91 19.83 -22.83 -11.80
C LEU A 91 19.52 -21.61 -12.66
N GLU A 92 18.30 -21.07 -12.59
CA GLU A 92 17.90 -19.92 -13.40
C GLU A 92 18.73 -18.67 -13.08
N ALA A 93 18.88 -18.34 -11.79
CA ALA A 93 19.67 -17.18 -11.36
C ALA A 93 21.16 -17.36 -11.72
N LEU A 94 21.69 -18.58 -11.62
CA LEU A 94 23.07 -18.89 -12.03
C LEU A 94 23.26 -18.78 -13.54
N GLN A 95 22.28 -19.18 -14.35
CA GLN A 95 22.33 -19.02 -15.81
C GLN A 95 22.36 -17.55 -16.20
N VAL A 96 21.54 -16.71 -15.57
CA VAL A 96 21.56 -15.26 -15.79
C VAL A 96 22.91 -14.66 -15.40
N LEU A 97 23.46 -15.04 -14.25
CA LEU A 97 24.80 -14.61 -13.83
C LEU A 97 25.90 -15.06 -14.80
N ALA A 98 25.78 -16.24 -15.41
CA ALA A 98 26.76 -16.75 -16.37
C ALA A 98 26.65 -16.08 -17.75
N GLN A 99 25.45 -15.64 -18.14
CA GLN A 99 25.21 -14.88 -19.37
C GLN A 99 25.59 -13.40 -19.21
N TRP A 100 25.57 -12.88 -17.99
CA TRP A 100 25.94 -11.50 -17.71
C TRP A 100 27.44 -11.31 -17.86
N HIS A 101 27.79 -10.31 -18.68
CA HIS A 101 29.15 -9.83 -18.82
C HIS A 101 29.14 -8.33 -18.55
N PRO A 102 29.71 -7.87 -17.42
CA PRO A 102 29.89 -6.44 -17.20
C PRO A 102 30.61 -5.84 -18.39
N GLN A 103 30.04 -4.81 -19.02
CA GLN A 103 30.71 -4.18 -20.15
C GLN A 103 32.05 -3.63 -19.68
N SER A 104 33.10 -4.02 -20.40
CA SER A 104 34.45 -3.55 -20.11
C SER A 104 34.55 -2.07 -20.46
N ALA A 105 35.18 -1.29 -19.59
CA ALA A 105 35.51 0.12 -19.86
C ALA A 105 36.35 0.31 -21.14
N ALA A 106 36.94 -0.76 -21.68
CA ALA A 106 37.72 -0.79 -22.92
C ALA A 106 36.86 -0.78 -24.19
N SER A 107 35.55 -1.02 -24.08
CA SER A 107 34.60 -0.97 -25.19
C SER A 107 33.94 0.41 -25.33
N LEU A 108 34.35 1.37 -24.50
CA LEU A 108 33.68 2.65 -24.36
C LEU A 108 34.29 3.71 -25.30
N THR A 109 33.50 4.17 -26.27
CA THR A 109 33.65 5.50 -26.87
C THR A 109 33.49 6.60 -25.81
N PRO A 110 33.97 7.84 -26.02
CA PRO A 110 33.83 8.94 -25.05
C PRO A 110 32.38 9.19 -24.58
N ASP A 111 31.39 8.89 -25.41
CA ASP A 111 29.94 9.01 -25.10
C ASP A 111 29.38 7.86 -24.25
N SER A 112 30.17 6.83 -23.96
CA SER A 112 29.73 5.62 -23.24
C SER A 112 30.29 5.49 -21.82
N ALA A 113 30.99 6.52 -21.32
CA ALA A 113 31.47 6.59 -19.94
C ALA A 113 30.34 6.62 -18.87
N ALA A 114 29.08 6.61 -19.29
CA ALA A 114 27.89 6.78 -18.46
C ALA A 114 27.03 5.52 -18.28
N GLN A 115 27.39 4.41 -18.91
CA GLN A 115 26.53 3.23 -18.88
C GLN A 115 26.50 2.60 -17.48
N GLN A 116 25.33 2.66 -16.85
CA GLN A 116 25.09 2.10 -15.52
C GLN A 116 24.27 0.81 -15.53
N THR A 117 24.55 -0.06 -14.55
CA THR A 117 23.83 -1.30 -14.29
C THR A 117 23.06 -1.22 -12.97
N MET A 118 21.80 -1.62 -13.03
CA MET A 118 20.90 -1.79 -11.90
C MET A 118 20.76 -3.27 -11.55
N LEU A 119 20.94 -3.62 -10.27
CA LEU A 119 20.64 -4.94 -9.74
C LEU A 119 19.34 -4.91 -8.93
N VAL A 120 18.47 -5.90 -9.09
CA VAL A 120 17.31 -6.12 -8.21
C VAL A 120 17.51 -7.39 -7.40
N SER A 121 17.33 -7.27 -6.08
CA SER A 121 17.30 -8.38 -5.12
C SER A 121 16.03 -8.29 -4.27
N HIS A 122 15.56 -9.40 -3.69
CA HIS A 122 14.48 -9.32 -2.68
C HIS A 122 15.06 -8.97 -1.31
N VAL A 123 15.93 -9.82 -0.76
CA VAL A 123 16.60 -9.53 0.52
C VAL A 123 17.72 -8.50 0.31
N PRO A 124 17.86 -7.48 1.19
CA PRO A 124 18.93 -6.49 1.13
C PRO A 124 20.33 -7.10 1.19
N LEU A 125 21.31 -6.47 0.55
CA LEU A 125 22.69 -6.95 0.57
C LEU A 125 23.30 -6.85 1.98
N TYR A 126 24.27 -7.72 2.26
CA TYR A 126 25.02 -7.72 3.52
C TYR A 126 25.62 -6.34 3.80
N ARG A 127 25.48 -5.89 5.05
CA ARG A 127 26.14 -4.71 5.61
C ARG A 127 26.29 -4.89 7.13
N PRO A 128 27.25 -4.23 7.79
CA PRO A 128 27.44 -4.36 9.23
C PRO A 128 26.16 -4.14 10.05
N ASP A 129 26.06 -4.82 11.20
CA ASP A 129 24.92 -4.64 12.10
C ASP A 129 24.77 -3.16 12.50
N GLN A 130 23.52 -2.71 12.61
CA GLN A 130 23.17 -1.33 12.98
C GLN A 130 23.59 -0.25 11.97
N THR A 131 23.83 -0.64 10.71
CA THR A 131 24.05 0.34 9.63
C THR A 131 22.86 1.28 9.50
N SER A 132 23.13 2.60 9.50
CA SER A 132 22.10 3.63 9.33
C SER A 132 21.45 3.53 7.95
N CYS A 133 20.13 3.68 7.91
CA CYS A 133 19.35 3.66 6.68
C CYS A 133 19.13 5.06 6.07
N GLY A 134 19.68 6.09 6.70
CA GLY A 134 19.49 7.47 6.28
C GLY A 134 18.18 8.10 6.79
N PRO A 135 17.99 9.40 6.53
CA PRO A 135 16.94 10.21 7.15
C PRO A 135 15.54 9.95 6.63
N LEU A 136 15.40 9.24 5.51
CA LEU A 136 14.11 8.95 4.87
C LEU A 136 13.44 7.67 5.39
N ARG A 137 14.10 6.91 6.28
CA ARG A 137 13.48 5.78 6.96
C ARG A 137 12.35 6.26 7.87
N THR A 138 11.21 5.56 7.85
CA THR A 138 9.99 5.98 8.56
C THR A 138 9.71 5.20 9.85
N GLN A 139 10.30 4.03 10.00
CA GLN A 139 10.24 3.21 11.21
C GLN A 139 11.01 3.89 12.36
N SER A 140 10.61 3.57 13.59
CA SER A 140 11.25 4.10 14.82
C SER A 140 12.71 3.67 14.99
N ARG A 141 13.14 2.63 14.28
CA ARG A 141 14.51 2.13 14.29
C ARG A 141 15.27 2.75 13.11
N PRO A 142 16.26 3.63 13.33
CA PRO A 142 16.96 4.34 12.25
C PRO A 142 17.96 3.47 11.47
N SER A 143 18.29 2.29 12.01
CA SER A 143 19.26 1.36 11.44
C SER A 143 18.64 0.02 11.13
N ILE A 144 19.25 -0.68 10.16
CA ILE A 144 18.95 -2.09 9.88
C ILE A 144 19.80 -3.00 10.77
N TYR A 145 19.22 -4.11 11.21
CA TYR A 145 19.86 -5.07 12.11
C TYR A 145 20.00 -6.43 11.43
N GLN A 146 21.11 -7.11 11.66
CA GLN A 146 21.34 -8.49 11.20
C GLN A 146 20.55 -9.46 12.06
N ARG A 147 19.29 -9.69 11.68
CA ARG A 147 18.42 -10.68 12.31
C ARG A 147 18.05 -11.75 11.31
N TYR A 148 17.86 -12.95 11.83
CA TYR A 148 17.36 -14.09 11.09
C TYR A 148 16.48 -14.94 12.01
N GLY A 149 15.68 -15.81 11.41
CA GLY A 149 14.84 -16.74 12.14
C GLY A 149 14.16 -17.71 11.19
N TYR A 150 13.02 -18.23 11.60
CA TYR A 150 12.28 -19.16 10.77
C TYR A 150 11.76 -18.47 9.50
N GLN A 151 12.30 -18.88 8.35
CA GLN A 151 11.88 -18.40 7.02
C GLN A 151 12.07 -16.90 6.76
N TYR A 152 12.97 -16.23 7.50
CA TYR A 152 13.36 -14.86 7.21
C TYR A 152 14.81 -14.58 7.60
N GLN A 153 15.42 -13.62 6.91
CA GLN A 153 16.67 -12.98 7.29
C GLN A 153 16.66 -11.55 6.75
N ASN A 154 17.14 -10.59 7.54
CA ASN A 154 17.05 -9.18 7.16
C ASN A 154 18.06 -8.81 6.07
N LEU A 155 19.17 -9.54 5.96
CA LEU A 155 20.24 -9.29 4.99
C LEU A 155 20.72 -10.60 4.37
N LEU A 156 21.18 -10.56 3.12
CA LEU A 156 21.94 -11.65 2.51
C LEU A 156 23.25 -11.92 3.27
N GLU A 157 23.77 -13.12 3.13
CA GLU A 157 25.09 -13.46 3.67
C GLU A 157 26.20 -12.70 2.94
N ALA A 158 27.29 -12.40 3.66
CA ALA A 158 28.43 -11.66 3.11
C ALA A 158 29.04 -12.33 1.85
N PRO A 159 29.28 -13.66 1.80
CA PRO A 159 29.86 -14.29 0.60
C PRO A 159 28.97 -14.15 -0.63
N LEU A 160 27.65 -14.27 -0.46
CA LEU A 160 26.71 -14.10 -1.57
C LEU A 160 26.67 -12.64 -2.03
N THR A 161 26.67 -11.68 -1.10
CA THR A 161 26.74 -10.25 -1.40
C THR A 161 27.99 -9.88 -2.17
N THR A 162 29.17 -10.32 -1.71
CA THR A 162 30.45 -10.11 -2.40
C THR A 162 30.40 -10.67 -3.82
N LYS A 163 29.90 -11.90 -3.97
CA LYS A 163 29.74 -12.53 -5.29
C LYS A 163 28.82 -11.70 -6.20
N LEU A 164 27.68 -11.24 -5.70
CA LEU A 164 26.75 -10.43 -6.50
C LEU A 164 27.39 -9.11 -6.94
N LEU A 165 28.06 -8.39 -6.04
CA LEU A 165 28.73 -7.13 -6.35
C LEU A 165 29.87 -7.31 -7.36
N GLU A 166 30.73 -8.32 -7.18
CA GLU A 166 31.90 -8.55 -8.04
C GLU A 166 31.51 -9.06 -9.45
N PHE A 167 30.49 -9.92 -9.54
CA PHE A 167 30.04 -10.47 -10.83
C PHE A 167 29.12 -9.51 -11.58
N VAL A 168 28.16 -8.87 -10.91
CA VAL A 168 27.20 -7.97 -11.58
C VAL A 168 27.84 -6.60 -11.84
N GLN A 169 28.69 -6.13 -10.92
CA GLN A 169 29.28 -4.78 -10.91
C GLN A 169 28.26 -3.64 -11.03
N PRO A 170 27.18 -3.66 -10.21
CA PRO A 170 26.12 -2.66 -10.30
C PRO A 170 26.59 -1.28 -9.84
N ASP A 171 25.92 -0.25 -10.35
CA ASP A 171 26.00 1.12 -9.83
C ASP A 171 24.83 1.41 -8.89
N LEU A 172 23.67 0.80 -9.17
CA LEU A 172 22.47 0.85 -8.33
C LEU A 172 21.99 -0.54 -7.93
N VAL A 173 21.52 -0.70 -6.70
CA VAL A 173 20.86 -1.91 -6.22
C VAL A 173 19.49 -1.55 -5.66
N PHE A 174 18.44 -2.29 -6.02
CA PHE A 174 17.11 -2.17 -5.41
C PHE A 174 16.80 -3.46 -4.67
N SER A 175 16.61 -3.34 -3.35
CA SER A 175 16.19 -4.44 -2.50
C SER A 175 14.80 -4.22 -1.91
N GLY A 176 14.19 -5.27 -1.38
CA GLY A 176 12.92 -5.23 -0.66
C GLY A 176 13.08 -5.76 0.78
N ASP A 177 12.15 -6.61 1.21
CA ASP A 177 12.12 -7.37 2.48
C ASP A 177 12.06 -6.57 3.79
N ASP A 178 12.89 -5.53 4.00
CA ASP A 178 12.89 -4.73 5.24
C ASP A 178 11.64 -3.84 5.39
N HIS A 179 10.84 -3.74 4.32
CA HIS A 179 9.57 -3.03 4.20
C HIS A 179 9.63 -1.51 4.36
N ASP A 180 10.77 -0.92 4.71
CA ASP A 180 10.94 0.53 4.83
C ASP A 180 12.16 1.00 4.06
N PHE A 181 12.22 2.30 3.80
CA PHE A 181 13.32 2.87 3.03
C PHE A 181 14.65 2.74 3.78
N CYS A 182 15.68 2.30 3.05
CA CYS A 182 17.06 2.27 3.52
C CYS A 182 18.00 2.61 2.37
N GLN A 183 18.92 3.55 2.57
CA GLN A 183 19.93 3.90 1.58
C GLN A 183 21.33 3.63 2.12
N VAL A 184 22.09 2.79 1.42
CA VAL A 184 23.47 2.43 1.80
C VAL A 184 24.35 2.37 0.56
N THR A 185 25.61 2.78 0.69
CA THR A 185 26.62 2.62 -0.37
C THR A 185 27.54 1.45 -0.02
N HIS A 186 27.76 0.57 -1.01
CA HIS A 186 28.68 -0.56 -0.92
C HIS A 186 29.95 -0.28 -1.68
N ASP A 187 31.09 -0.38 -1.01
CA ASP A 187 32.41 -0.37 -1.63
C ASP A 187 32.81 -1.81 -2.01
N TYR A 188 33.22 -2.04 -3.26
CA TYR A 188 33.64 -3.35 -3.73
C TYR A 188 34.69 -3.26 -4.84
N ARG A 189 35.32 -4.39 -5.17
CA ARG A 189 36.32 -4.49 -6.25
C ARG A 189 35.69 -5.09 -7.51
N GLY A 190 35.67 -4.33 -8.60
CA GLY A 190 35.26 -4.81 -9.91
C GLY A 190 36.37 -5.56 -10.66
N THR A 191 36.11 -5.87 -11.93
CA THR A 191 37.11 -6.51 -12.81
C THR A 191 38.40 -5.68 -12.87
N GLY A 192 39.54 -6.36 -12.77
CA GLY A 192 40.86 -5.70 -12.74
C GLY A 192 41.16 -4.98 -11.41
N ALA A 193 40.49 -5.37 -10.33
CA ALA A 193 40.67 -4.82 -8.98
C ALA A 193 40.42 -3.31 -8.86
N LYS A 194 39.62 -2.74 -9.79
CA LYS A 194 39.19 -1.34 -9.72
C LYS A 194 38.18 -1.18 -8.59
N GLN A 195 38.37 -0.15 -7.77
CA GLN A 195 37.39 0.22 -6.75
C GLN A 195 36.11 0.73 -7.42
N ARG A 196 34.97 0.22 -6.96
CA ARG A 196 33.63 0.59 -7.43
C ARG A 196 32.72 0.80 -6.24
N GLN A 197 31.66 1.57 -6.48
CA GLN A 197 30.61 1.81 -5.50
C GLN A 197 29.27 1.45 -6.10
N ALA A 198 28.41 0.84 -5.29
CA ALA A 198 27.01 0.61 -5.62
C ALA A 198 26.13 1.26 -4.56
N THR A 199 25.19 2.12 -4.97
CA THR A 199 24.18 2.64 -4.05
C THR A 199 22.98 1.71 -4.01
N GLU A 200 22.70 1.13 -2.85
CA GLU A 200 21.53 0.32 -2.61
C GLU A 200 20.41 1.14 -2.00
N TYR A 201 19.22 0.99 -2.58
CA TYR A 201 17.96 1.45 -2.05
C TYR A 201 17.09 0.26 -1.69
N THR A 202 16.85 0.05 -0.41
CA THR A 202 15.76 -0.83 0.03
C THR A 202 14.45 -0.08 -0.17
N VAL A 203 13.64 -0.59 -1.10
CA VAL A 203 12.37 -0.02 -1.51
C VAL A 203 11.34 -0.26 -0.40
N PRO A 204 10.63 0.77 0.07
CA PRO A 204 9.57 0.58 1.05
C PRO A 204 8.46 -0.30 0.48
N THR A 205 7.74 -1.02 1.34
CA THR A 205 6.60 -1.82 0.90
C THR A 205 5.53 -0.94 0.24
N PHE A 206 4.79 -1.51 -0.71
CA PHE A 206 3.62 -0.88 -1.32
C PHE A 206 2.34 -1.05 -0.47
N SER A 207 2.48 -1.44 0.81
CA SER A 207 1.34 -1.72 1.70
C SER A 207 1.59 -1.24 3.13
N MET A 208 0.56 -0.71 3.79
CA MET A 208 0.62 -0.31 5.21
C MET A 208 0.68 -1.51 6.17
N ALA A 209 0.36 -2.72 5.70
CA ALA A 209 0.19 -3.90 6.55
C ALA A 209 1.49 -4.39 7.19
N GLN A 210 2.64 -3.95 6.69
CA GLN A 210 3.97 -4.35 7.19
C GLN A 210 4.54 -3.35 8.22
N GLY A 211 3.68 -2.57 8.87
CA GLY A 211 4.08 -1.70 9.98
C GLY A 211 4.71 -0.36 9.58
N VAL A 212 4.67 -0.01 8.29
CA VAL A 212 5.06 1.32 7.81
C VAL A 212 3.85 2.22 7.62
N ARG A 213 3.98 3.47 8.04
CA ARG A 213 2.89 4.46 8.00
C ARG A 213 2.68 5.04 6.60
N ARG A 214 3.75 5.20 5.84
CA ARG A 214 3.72 5.67 4.46
C ARG A 214 4.36 4.60 3.57
N PRO A 215 3.56 3.78 2.88
CA PRO A 215 4.06 2.90 1.84
C PRO A 215 4.74 3.71 0.74
N GLY A 216 5.49 3.07 -0.14
CA GLY A 216 6.13 3.78 -1.25
C GLY A 216 6.54 2.87 -2.40
N TYR A 217 7.08 3.50 -3.43
CA TYR A 217 7.70 2.84 -4.57
C TYR A 217 8.85 3.70 -5.07
N MET A 218 9.68 3.16 -5.94
CA MET A 218 10.74 3.91 -6.60
C MET A 218 10.49 3.97 -8.10
N LEU A 219 10.75 5.14 -8.67
CA LEU A 219 10.83 5.36 -10.11
C LEU A 219 12.29 5.53 -10.49
N VAL A 220 12.72 4.95 -11.60
CA VAL A 220 14.04 5.21 -12.16
C VAL A 220 13.90 5.79 -13.55
N GLN A 221 14.49 6.97 -13.74
CA GLN A 221 14.62 7.58 -15.06
C GLN A 221 15.98 7.21 -15.66
N ALA A 222 15.97 6.60 -16.85
CA ALA A 222 17.18 6.37 -17.63
C ALA A 222 17.49 7.60 -18.49
N MET A 223 18.62 8.25 -18.23
CA MET A 223 19.15 9.38 -19.00
C MET A 223 20.43 8.95 -19.74
N PRO A 224 20.93 9.72 -20.71
CA PRO A 224 22.18 9.37 -21.40
C PRO A 224 23.38 9.18 -20.47
N ASP A 225 23.42 9.92 -19.36
CA ASP A 225 24.55 10.02 -18.45
C ASP A 225 24.40 9.23 -17.15
N GLN A 226 23.17 8.87 -16.76
CA GLN A 226 22.88 8.22 -15.47
C GLN A 226 21.47 7.61 -15.39
N LEU A 227 21.30 6.68 -14.45
CA LEU A 227 20.03 6.24 -13.89
C LEU A 227 19.70 7.11 -12.67
N ALA A 228 18.60 7.86 -12.73
CA ALA A 228 18.14 8.70 -11.62
C ALA A 228 16.99 8.04 -10.85
N PRO A 229 17.27 7.45 -9.67
CA PRO A 229 16.23 6.93 -8.80
C PRO A 229 15.51 8.05 -8.04
N GLN A 230 14.20 7.91 -7.92
CA GLN A 230 13.34 8.78 -7.13
C GLN A 230 12.42 7.95 -6.24
N LEU A 231 12.44 8.23 -4.94
CA LEU A 231 11.48 7.68 -3.98
C LEU A 231 10.16 8.43 -4.06
N CYS A 232 9.06 7.69 -4.19
CA CYS A 232 7.70 8.21 -4.23
C CYS A 232 6.89 7.61 -3.07
N TRP A 233 6.46 8.48 -2.14
CA TRP A 233 5.60 8.07 -1.03
C TRP A 233 4.15 7.96 -1.48
N LEU A 234 3.48 6.91 -1.03
CA LEU A 234 2.04 6.77 -1.10
C LEU A 234 1.36 7.49 0.07
N PRO A 235 0.06 7.81 -0.05
CA PRO A 235 -0.71 8.42 1.03
C PRO A 235 -0.71 7.57 2.31
N ASP A 236 -0.78 8.26 3.46
CA ASP A 236 -0.97 7.62 4.77
C ASP A 236 -2.40 7.08 4.88
N GLN A 237 -2.56 5.83 4.46
CA GLN A 237 -3.85 5.13 4.42
C GLN A 237 -4.50 5.05 5.80
N LEU A 238 -3.71 4.93 6.88
CA LEU A 238 -4.23 4.91 8.25
C LEU A 238 -4.81 6.29 8.63
N ARG A 239 -4.12 7.38 8.28
CA ARG A 239 -4.67 8.75 8.43
C ARG A 239 -5.95 8.93 7.65
N ILE A 240 -6.01 8.44 6.41
CA ILE A 240 -7.22 8.48 5.59
C ILE A 240 -8.38 7.75 6.30
N TYR A 241 -8.17 6.54 6.80
CA TYR A 241 -9.19 5.80 7.55
C TYR A 241 -9.63 6.50 8.84
N MET A 242 -8.70 7.09 9.59
CA MET A 242 -9.04 7.87 10.78
C MET A 242 -9.92 9.07 10.44
N VAL A 243 -9.61 9.80 9.37
CA VAL A 243 -10.42 10.92 8.89
C VAL A 243 -11.83 10.47 8.54
N TYR A 244 -11.98 9.40 7.76
CA TYR A 244 -13.30 8.84 7.45
C TYR A 244 -14.05 8.35 8.70
N GLY A 245 -13.35 7.75 9.66
CA GLY A 245 -13.92 7.34 10.94
C GLY A 245 -14.47 8.52 11.74
N TRP A 246 -13.71 9.61 11.83
CA TRP A 246 -14.17 10.85 12.47
C TRP A 246 -15.35 11.49 11.73
N ALA A 247 -15.32 11.47 10.39
CA ALA A 247 -16.43 11.95 9.55
C ALA A 247 -17.73 11.18 9.84
N ALA A 248 -17.64 9.85 9.89
CA ALA A 248 -18.76 8.97 10.15
C ALA A 248 -19.32 9.19 11.56
N LEU A 249 -18.43 9.32 12.56
CA LEU A 249 -18.83 9.64 13.93
C LEU A 249 -19.53 10.99 14.02
N ALA A 250 -18.96 12.04 13.41
CA ALA A 250 -19.57 13.37 13.38
C ALA A 250 -20.96 13.32 12.73
N THR A 251 -21.08 12.62 11.60
CA THR A 251 -22.36 12.43 10.90
C THR A 251 -23.38 11.73 11.80
N LEU A 252 -22.98 10.66 12.50
CA LEU A 252 -23.86 9.94 13.41
C LEU A 252 -24.32 10.82 14.58
N LEU A 253 -23.40 11.58 15.18
CA LEU A 253 -23.73 12.52 16.26
C LEU A 253 -24.69 13.62 15.80
N CYS A 254 -24.51 14.16 14.59
CA CYS A 254 -25.43 15.13 14.01
C CYS A 254 -26.83 14.54 13.78
N LEU A 255 -26.92 13.31 13.26
CA LEU A 255 -28.21 12.62 13.08
C LEU A 255 -28.91 12.37 14.41
N LEU A 256 -28.18 11.90 15.43
CA LEU A 256 -28.73 11.70 16.78
C LEU A 256 -29.16 13.02 17.42
N GLY A 257 -28.34 14.07 17.30
CA GLY A 257 -28.65 15.41 17.78
C GLY A 257 -29.88 16.01 17.10
N SER A 258 -30.02 15.85 15.78
CA SER A 258 -31.19 16.31 15.02
C SER A 258 -32.49 15.65 15.50
N ARG A 259 -32.44 14.35 15.82
CA ARG A 259 -33.61 13.62 16.35
C ARG A 259 -33.94 14.02 17.77
N PHE A 260 -32.94 14.23 18.61
CA PHE A 260 -33.15 14.75 19.96
C PHE A 260 -33.77 16.14 19.92
N TRP A 261 -33.27 17.03 19.06
CA TRP A 261 -33.78 18.39 18.93
C TRP A 261 -35.19 18.42 18.34
N ALA A 262 -35.47 17.62 17.31
CA ALA A 262 -36.82 17.47 16.75
C ALA A 262 -37.81 16.84 17.76
N GLY A 263 -37.35 15.91 18.59
CA GLY A 263 -38.13 15.34 19.69
C GLY A 263 -38.45 16.38 20.76
N HIS A 264 -37.46 17.16 21.18
CA HIS A 264 -37.62 18.23 22.16
C HIS A 264 -38.56 19.33 21.66
N ASP A 265 -38.42 19.76 20.39
CA ASP A 265 -39.31 20.74 19.78
C ASP A 265 -40.76 20.22 19.68
N ARG A 266 -40.96 18.95 19.32
CA ARG A 266 -42.30 18.32 19.34
C ARG A 266 -42.91 18.31 20.73
N THR A 267 -42.15 17.94 21.76
CA THR A 267 -42.63 17.94 23.15
C THR A 267 -42.97 19.35 23.62
N ASN A 268 -42.09 20.33 23.37
CA ASN A 268 -42.34 21.73 23.74
C ASN A 268 -43.55 22.32 23.01
N ARG A 269 -43.74 21.97 21.73
CA ARG A 269 -44.90 22.39 20.94
C ARG A 269 -46.20 21.73 21.41
N ALA A 270 -46.16 20.46 21.83
CA ALA A 270 -47.29 19.78 22.44
C ALA A 270 -47.68 20.44 23.77
N VAL A 271 -46.71 20.73 24.64
CA VAL A 271 -46.94 21.44 25.92
C VAL A 271 -47.51 22.84 25.69
N ARG A 272 -47.05 23.55 24.66
CA ARG A 272 -47.57 24.89 24.32
C ARG A 272 -49.00 24.84 23.79
N LEU A 273 -49.33 23.85 22.96
CA LEU A 273 -50.70 23.66 22.46
C LEU A 273 -51.67 23.25 23.57
N ASP A 274 -51.22 22.40 24.50
CA ASP A 274 -52.03 21.99 25.66
C ASP A 274 -52.31 23.18 26.59
N ARG A 275 -51.33 24.08 26.78
CA ARG A 275 -51.54 25.33 27.54
C ARG A 275 -52.55 26.26 26.86
N LEU A 276 -52.42 26.49 25.55
CA LEU A 276 -53.35 27.34 24.80
C LEU A 276 -54.77 26.79 24.82
N LYS A 277 -54.93 25.47 24.72
CA LYS A 277 -56.26 24.83 24.82
C LYS A 277 -56.89 25.03 26.19
N ARG A 278 -56.09 24.94 27.25
CA ARG A 278 -56.55 25.19 28.62
C ARG A 278 -56.95 26.65 28.84
N ASP A 279 -56.22 27.59 28.24
CA ASP A 279 -56.54 29.01 28.29
C ASP A 279 -57.83 29.35 27.50
N ASP A 280 -58.11 28.64 26.39
CA ASP A 280 -59.38 28.74 25.65
C ASP A 280 -60.56 28.12 26.44
N ASP A 281 -60.36 26.95 27.07
CA ASP A 281 -61.39 26.31 27.91
C ASP A 281 -61.75 27.16 29.16
N ASP A 282 -60.78 27.90 29.72
CA ASP A 282 -61.01 28.85 30.83
C ASP A 282 -61.64 30.18 30.38
N ALA A 283 -61.61 30.51 29.09
CA ALA A 283 -62.23 31.71 28.51
C ALA A 283 -63.70 31.51 28.10
N ASP A 284 -64.13 30.27 27.90
CA ASP A 284 -65.49 29.90 27.47
C ASP A 284 -66.47 29.63 28.64
N ASP A 285 -66.09 29.87 29.90
CA ASP A 285 -66.94 29.62 31.08
C ASP A 285 -67.98 30.73 31.37
N VAL A 286 -68.64 31.26 30.33
CA VAL A 286 -69.85 32.10 30.45
C VAL A 286 -70.88 31.75 29.38
N LEU A 287 -71.61 30.64 29.60
CA LEU A 287 -73.08 30.44 29.42
C LEU A 287 -73.41 29.00 28.99
N PRO A 288 -74.46 28.36 29.56
CA PRO A 288 -74.82 26.99 29.23
C PRO A 288 -75.85 26.95 28.09
N THR A 289 -75.81 25.93 27.22
CA THR A 289 -77.01 25.16 26.81
C THR A 289 -76.69 23.88 26.02
N ALA A 290 -77.17 22.76 26.56
CA ALA A 290 -77.83 21.60 25.93
C ALA A 290 -77.26 20.90 24.66
N ASN A 291 -76.65 19.73 24.89
CA ASN A 291 -76.98 18.36 24.42
C ASN A 291 -77.13 17.97 22.91
N PRO A 292 -76.94 16.67 22.57
CA PRO A 292 -75.93 16.24 21.60
C PRO A 292 -76.50 15.78 20.25
N ALA A 293 -75.67 15.77 19.20
CA ALA A 293 -75.98 15.02 17.97
C ALA A 293 -74.74 14.59 17.17
N SER A 294 -74.69 13.27 16.96
CA SER A 294 -74.32 12.57 15.72
C SER A 294 -72.86 12.40 15.30
N SER A 295 -72.62 11.17 14.85
CA SER A 295 -71.41 10.57 14.32
C SER A 295 -70.90 11.20 13.01
N SER A 296 -69.58 11.29 12.86
CA SER A 296 -68.94 11.04 11.57
C SER A 296 -67.55 10.45 11.75
N ALA A 297 -67.25 9.40 10.99
CA ALA A 297 -65.94 8.75 10.94
C ALA A 297 -64.92 9.72 10.33
N GLN A 298 -63.81 9.98 11.04
CA GLN A 298 -62.70 10.76 10.51
C GLN A 298 -61.91 9.94 9.48
N PRO A 299 -61.59 10.49 8.29
CA PRO A 299 -60.68 9.82 7.37
C PRO A 299 -59.24 9.94 7.87
N ILE A 300 -58.50 8.82 7.83
CA ILE A 300 -57.06 8.77 8.10
C ILE A 300 -56.35 9.75 7.16
N PRO A 301 -55.59 10.75 7.65
CA PRO A 301 -54.94 11.72 6.78
C PRO A 301 -53.79 11.04 6.05
N LYS A 302 -53.90 10.90 4.72
CA LYS A 302 -52.75 10.59 3.86
C LYS A 302 -51.76 11.75 4.00
N GLN A 303 -50.56 11.48 4.53
CA GLN A 303 -49.50 12.48 4.59
C GLN A 303 -49.26 13.04 3.19
N PRO A 304 -49.37 14.37 2.98
CA PRO A 304 -49.24 14.95 1.65
C PRO A 304 -47.79 14.76 1.17
N HIS A 305 -47.61 14.38 -0.10
CA HIS A 305 -46.29 14.20 -0.73
C HIS A 305 -45.33 15.40 -0.51
N MET A 306 -45.87 16.61 -0.32
CA MET A 306 -45.11 17.81 0.07
C MET A 306 -44.42 17.69 1.44
N ALA A 307 -45.04 17.05 2.44
CA ALA A 307 -44.47 16.92 3.78
C ALA A 307 -43.26 15.97 3.78
N LEU A 308 -43.33 14.89 3.00
CA LEU A 308 -42.21 13.98 2.79
C LEU A 308 -41.07 14.67 2.02
N PHE A 309 -41.39 15.44 0.98
CA PHE A 309 -40.40 16.21 0.23
C PHE A 309 -39.71 17.26 1.11
N LEU A 310 -40.46 17.99 1.94
CA LEU A 310 -39.92 18.98 2.87
C LEU A 310 -39.07 18.34 3.98
N SER A 311 -39.42 17.14 4.46
CA SER A 311 -38.58 16.41 5.40
C SER A 311 -37.29 15.92 4.75
N THR A 312 -37.36 15.35 3.55
CA THR A 312 -36.17 14.89 2.82
C THR A 312 -35.24 16.05 2.45
N ALA A 313 -35.79 17.20 2.05
CA ALA A 313 -35.00 18.40 1.78
C ALA A 313 -34.30 18.92 3.04
N ARG A 314 -34.99 18.89 4.19
CA ARG A 314 -34.41 19.28 5.48
C ARG A 314 -33.32 18.31 5.95
N ASP A 315 -33.52 17.02 5.75
CA ASP A 315 -32.52 15.99 6.06
C ASP A 315 -31.28 16.13 5.16
N LEU A 316 -31.48 16.35 3.85
CA LEU A 316 -30.39 16.64 2.90
C LEU A 316 -29.63 17.91 3.25
N GLN A 317 -30.33 18.96 3.68
CA GLN A 317 -29.71 20.19 4.14
C GLN A 317 -28.85 19.96 5.39
N GLN A 318 -29.35 19.18 6.36
CA GLN A 318 -28.60 18.85 7.58
C GLN A 318 -27.34 18.03 7.26
N VAL A 319 -27.45 17.06 6.35
CA VAL A 319 -26.30 16.29 5.87
C VAL A 319 -25.31 17.21 5.14
N ALA A 320 -25.78 18.10 4.27
CA ALA A 320 -24.91 19.03 3.53
C ALA A 320 -24.18 20.01 4.45
N ILE A 321 -24.82 20.54 5.50
CA ILE A 321 -24.21 21.46 6.47
C ILE A 321 -23.04 20.81 7.20
N VAL A 322 -23.04 19.49 7.37
CA VAL A 322 -21.95 18.77 8.06
C VAL A 322 -20.93 18.24 7.06
N ALA A 323 -21.41 17.61 5.99
CA ALA A 323 -20.56 16.95 5.01
C ALA A 323 -19.75 17.94 4.18
N VAL A 324 -20.31 19.10 3.81
CA VAL A 324 -19.61 20.07 2.93
C VAL A 324 -18.47 20.78 3.66
N PRO A 325 -18.63 21.34 4.88
CA PRO A 325 -17.50 21.93 5.60
C PRO A 325 -16.45 20.89 6.00
N PHE A 326 -16.86 19.68 6.35
CA PHE A 326 -15.94 18.59 6.64
C PHE A 326 -15.12 18.20 5.38
N TYR A 327 -15.76 18.09 4.22
CA TYR A 327 -15.11 17.82 2.95
C TYR A 327 -14.16 18.95 2.54
N ILE A 328 -14.55 20.21 2.72
CA ILE A 328 -13.71 21.38 2.47
C ILE A 328 -12.50 21.39 3.42
N PHE A 329 -12.70 21.11 4.72
CA PHE A 329 -11.59 20.98 5.67
C PHE A 329 -10.63 19.86 5.27
N CYS A 330 -11.17 18.72 4.80
CA CYS A 330 -10.34 17.64 4.29
C CYS A 330 -9.52 18.07 3.07
N ILE A 331 -10.08 18.82 2.11
CA ILE A 331 -9.32 19.31 0.95
C ILE A 331 -8.25 20.33 1.35
N LEU A 332 -8.55 21.21 2.30
CA LEU A 332 -7.67 22.33 2.64
C LEU A 332 -6.58 21.99 3.68
N CYS A 333 -6.76 20.93 4.46
CA CYS A 333 -5.89 20.62 5.61
C CYS A 333 -5.26 19.21 5.60
N LEU A 334 -5.56 18.36 4.61
CA LEU A 334 -4.89 17.06 4.42
C LEU A 334 -3.84 17.11 3.32
#